data_AF-A0AAU6KVQ7-F1
#
_entry.id   AF-A0AAU6KVQ7-F1
#
_cell.length_a   1.000
_cell.length_b   1.000
_cell.length_c   1.000
_cell.angle_alpha   90.00
_cell.angle_beta   90.00
_cell.angle_gamma   90.00
#
_symmetry.space_group_name_H-M   'P 1'
#
loop_
_entity.id
_entity.type
_entity.pdbx_description
1 polymer ?
#
loop_
_entity_poly.entity_id
_entity_poly.type
_entity_poly.pdbx_seq_one_letter_code
_entity_poly.pdbx_strand_id
1 'polypeptide(L)'
;MGIPAPAVTRWTTAHVDPHGADVTAPLRLLDWEGWGQAPEESDAATLYAYSLLHHDVATHARDAFPVLDSPAGLAAEATVGAQLLQTVSRGDNLALADQLRDWSAELRRH
;
A
#
# COMPACT_ATOMS: atom_id res chain seq x y z
N MET A 1 9.13 8.03 -6.41
CA MET A 1 8.48 8.80 -5.34
C MET A 1 8.98 10.23 -5.20
N GLY A 2 10.27 10.54 -5.34
CA GLY A 2 10.72 11.94 -5.35
C GLY A 2 10.68 12.64 -3.98
N ILE A 3 10.49 11.87 -2.91
CA ILE A 3 10.70 12.27 -1.52
C ILE A 3 11.99 11.62 -1.00
N PRO A 4 12.66 12.20 0.02
CA PRO A 4 13.66 11.48 0.79
C PRO A 4 13.08 10.16 1.32
N ALA A 5 13.90 9.10 1.37
CA ALA A 5 13.45 7.84 1.94
C ALA A 5 13.01 8.07 3.41
N PRO A 6 11.74 7.81 3.77
CA PRO A 6 11.30 7.96 5.15
C PRO A 6 12.06 6.99 6.07
N ALA A 7 12.30 7.39 7.31
CA ALA A 7 12.94 6.52 8.27
C ALA A 7 11.99 5.37 8.65
N VAL A 8 12.37 4.13 8.31
CA VAL A 8 11.65 2.95 8.78
C VAL A 8 12.09 2.65 10.21
N THR A 9 11.23 2.94 11.18
CA THR A 9 11.53 2.75 12.61
C THR A 9 11.27 1.34 13.11
N ARG A 10 10.42 0.58 12.40
CA ARG A 10 10.04 -0.78 12.78
C ARG A 10 9.75 -1.64 11.57
N TRP A 11 10.18 -2.90 11.66
CA TRP A 11 9.83 -3.97 10.73
C TRP A 11 8.92 -4.96 11.46
N THR A 12 7.94 -5.49 10.72
CA THR A 12 7.01 -6.50 11.21
C THR A 12 6.80 -7.58 10.17
N THR A 13 6.26 -8.71 10.62
CA THR A 13 5.77 -9.76 9.72
C THR A 13 4.58 -9.25 8.94
N ALA A 14 4.60 -9.40 7.61
CA ALA A 14 3.61 -8.88 6.69
C ALA A 14 3.29 -9.89 5.57
N HIS A 15 2.09 -9.78 5.02
CA HIS A 15 1.65 -10.47 3.81
C HIS A 15 2.33 -9.92 2.55
N VAL A 16 2.66 -8.62 2.56
CA VAL A 16 3.34 -7.81 1.53
C VAL A 16 2.55 -7.49 0.26
N ASP A 17 1.64 -8.36 -0.17
CA ASP A 17 0.77 -8.09 -1.33
C ASP A 17 -0.74 -8.32 -1.07
N PRO A 18 -1.33 -7.93 0.09
CA PRO A 18 -2.74 -8.18 0.31
C PRO A 18 -3.62 -7.31 -0.59
N HIS A 19 -4.40 -7.95 -1.46
CA HIS A 19 -5.40 -7.26 -2.27
C HIS A 19 -6.71 -8.05 -2.39
N GLY A 20 -7.72 -7.44 -3.03
CA GLY A 20 -9.08 -8.01 -3.07
C GLY A 20 -9.16 -9.43 -3.64
N ALA A 21 -8.23 -9.84 -4.50
CA ALA A 21 -8.21 -11.20 -5.05
C ALA A 21 -7.72 -12.27 -4.05
N ASP A 22 -7.03 -11.88 -2.98
CA ASP A 22 -6.51 -12.81 -1.96
C ASP A 22 -7.48 -13.04 -0.81
N VAL A 23 -8.57 -12.26 -0.78
CA VAL A 23 -9.56 -12.29 0.30
C VAL A 23 -10.76 -13.13 -0.14
N THR A 24 -11.09 -14.16 0.64
CA THR A 24 -12.26 -15.02 0.38
C THR A 24 -13.41 -14.79 1.38
N ALA A 25 -14.59 -15.33 1.06
CA ALA A 25 -15.73 -15.42 1.98
C ALA A 25 -16.05 -16.91 2.24
N PRO A 26 -15.93 -17.41 3.49
CA PRO A 26 -15.58 -16.72 4.74
C PRO A 26 -14.12 -16.24 4.78
N LEU A 27 -13.80 -15.22 5.60
CA LEU A 27 -12.50 -14.55 5.61
C LEU A 27 -11.32 -15.54 5.71
N ARG A 28 -10.55 -15.61 4.63
CA ARG A 28 -9.20 -16.21 4.52
C ARG A 28 -8.36 -15.30 3.65
N LEU A 29 -7.06 -15.26 3.95
CA LEU A 29 -6.03 -14.65 3.11
C LEU A 29 -5.29 -15.76 2.37
N LEU A 30 -5.22 -15.63 1.04
CA LEU A 30 -4.48 -16.51 0.14
C LEU A 30 -3.14 -15.86 -0.25
N ASP A 31 -2.36 -16.55 -1.07
CA ASP A 31 -1.17 -16.00 -1.73
C ASP A 31 -0.02 -15.48 -0.83
N TRP A 32 0.38 -16.30 0.14
CA TRP A 32 1.46 -16.00 1.08
C TRP A 32 2.88 -16.11 0.48
N GLU A 33 3.05 -16.10 -0.84
CA GLU A 33 4.38 -16.33 -1.46
C GLU A 33 5.37 -15.20 -1.19
N GLY A 34 4.87 -13.97 -0.98
CA GLY A 34 5.67 -12.81 -0.60
C GLY A 34 5.90 -12.64 0.91
N TRP A 35 5.30 -13.50 1.75
CA TRP A 35 5.31 -13.36 3.21
C TRP A 35 6.73 -13.15 3.76
N GLY A 36 6.88 -12.15 4.62
CA GLY A 36 8.20 -11.80 5.15
C GLY A 36 8.19 -10.62 6.11
N GLN A 37 9.33 -9.95 6.20
CA GLN A 37 9.46 -8.70 6.96
C GLN A 37 9.25 -7.50 6.04
N ALA A 38 8.39 -6.57 6.45
CA ALA A 38 8.17 -5.29 5.79
C ALA A 38 8.14 -4.16 6.82
N PRO A 39 8.25 -2.88 6.41
CA PRO A 39 7.91 -1.76 7.29
C PRO A 39 6.56 -1.98 7.96
N GLU A 40 6.46 -1.62 9.24
CA GLU A 40 5.17 -1.63 9.95
C GLU A 40 4.09 -0.91 9.12
N GLU A 41 2.88 -1.46 9.08
CA GLU A 41 1.74 -0.98 8.27
C GLU A 41 1.82 -1.19 6.75
N SER A 42 2.79 -1.95 6.23
CA SER A 42 2.87 -2.25 4.79
C SER A 42 1.61 -2.93 4.24
N ASP A 43 1.03 -3.87 4.98
CA ASP A 43 -0.20 -4.56 4.55
C ASP A 43 -1.40 -3.60 4.44
N ALA A 44 -1.52 -2.65 5.38
CA ALA A 44 -2.55 -1.61 5.35
C ALA A 44 -2.34 -0.65 4.17
N ALA A 45 -1.08 -0.25 3.91
CA ALA A 45 -0.73 0.60 2.79
C ALA A 45 -1.00 -0.09 1.44
N THR A 46 -0.72 -1.39 1.32
CA THR A 46 -1.02 -2.17 0.11
C THR A 46 -2.52 -2.29 -0.13
N LEU A 47 -3.31 -2.63 0.90
CA LEU A 47 -4.78 -2.66 0.79
C LEU A 47 -5.35 -1.30 0.38
N TYR A 48 -4.84 -0.21 0.96
CA TYR A 48 -5.23 1.14 0.57
C TYR A 48 -4.88 1.42 -0.91
N ALA A 49 -3.67 1.10 -1.35
CA ALA A 49 -3.25 1.33 -2.74
C ALA A 49 -4.16 0.64 -3.77
N TYR A 50 -4.50 -0.64 -3.56
CA TYR A 50 -5.41 -1.38 -4.45
C TYR A 50 -6.86 -0.90 -4.36
N SER A 51 -7.25 -0.28 -3.25
CA SER A 51 -8.59 0.30 -3.10
C SER A 51 -8.80 1.60 -3.87
N LEU A 52 -7.73 2.28 -4.34
CA LEU A 52 -7.81 3.59 -5.01
C LEU A 52 -8.64 3.58 -6.30
N LEU A 53 -8.89 2.41 -6.91
CA LEU A 53 -9.81 2.28 -8.05
C LEU A 53 -11.28 2.55 -7.69
N HIS A 54 -11.61 2.47 -6.40
CA HIS A 54 -12.96 2.60 -5.87
C HIS A 54 -12.96 3.56 -4.68
N HIS A 55 -13.32 4.82 -4.92
CA HIS A 55 -13.31 5.89 -3.92
C HIS A 55 -13.92 5.49 -2.56
N ASP A 56 -15.08 4.83 -2.58
CA ASP A 56 -15.78 4.41 -1.35
C ASP A 56 -14.99 3.35 -0.57
N VAL A 57 -14.30 2.44 -1.28
CA VAL A 57 -13.44 1.42 -0.66
C VAL A 57 -12.17 2.06 -0.12
N ALA A 58 -11.58 3.02 -0.84
CA ALA A 58 -10.42 3.77 -0.37
C ALA A 58 -10.70 4.59 0.89
N THR A 59 -11.86 5.24 0.94
CA THR A 59 -12.31 5.95 2.14
C THR A 59 -12.47 4.97 3.31
N HIS A 60 -13.13 3.83 3.07
CA HIS A 60 -13.30 2.81 4.10
C HIS A 60 -11.97 2.21 4.58
N ALA A 61 -11.01 1.99 3.68
CA ALA A 61 -9.67 1.53 4.04
C ALA A 61 -8.93 2.55 4.89
N ARG A 62 -9.03 3.85 4.57
CA ARG A 62 -8.43 4.92 5.37
C ARG A 62 -9.02 4.97 6.79
N ASP A 63 -10.34 4.85 6.90
CA ASP A 63 -11.04 4.82 8.19
C ASP A 63 -10.69 3.56 9.01
N ALA A 64 -10.53 2.41 8.36
CA ALA A 64 -10.19 1.15 9.00
C ALA A 64 -8.72 1.10 9.48
N PHE A 65 -7.83 1.85 8.80
CA PHE A 65 -6.40 1.90 9.09
C PHE A 65 -5.93 3.33 9.41
N PRO A 66 -6.36 3.90 10.56
CA PRO A 66 -5.96 5.26 10.96
C PRO A 66 -4.44 5.40 11.16
N VAL A 67 -3.73 4.26 11.27
CA VAL A 67 -2.27 4.16 11.37
C VAL A 67 -1.54 4.75 10.14
N LEU A 68 -2.22 4.83 8.98
CA LEU A 68 -1.64 5.37 7.75
C LEU A 68 -1.36 6.88 7.85
N ASP A 69 -2.06 7.59 8.75
CA ASP A 69 -1.79 9.02 9.03
C ASP A 69 -0.67 9.23 10.07
N SER A 70 0.13 8.20 10.34
CA SER A 70 1.28 8.26 11.27
C SER A 70 2.63 8.31 10.53
N PRO A 71 3.74 8.65 11.21
CA PRO A 71 5.07 8.55 10.61
C PRO A 71 5.45 7.13 10.13
N ALA A 72 4.98 6.09 10.82
CA ALA A 72 5.17 4.70 10.39
C ALA A 72 4.36 4.41 9.12
N GLY A 73 3.11 4.90 9.09
CA GLY A 73 2.24 4.87 7.91
C GLY A 73 2.91 5.51 6.69
N LEU A 74 3.45 6.72 6.83
CA LEU A 74 4.14 7.41 5.74
C LEU A 74 5.30 6.57 5.15
N ALA A 75 6.07 5.87 5.99
CA ALA A 75 7.15 5.01 5.53
C ALA A 75 6.63 3.78 4.75
N ALA A 76 5.55 3.17 5.22
CA ALA A 76 4.87 2.08 4.52
C ALA A 76 4.26 2.55 3.20
N GLU A 77 3.50 3.63 3.20
CA GLU A 77 2.85 4.21 2.01
C GLU A 77 3.87 4.61 0.94
N ALA A 78 4.97 5.26 1.34
CA ALA A 78 6.05 5.60 0.42
C ALA A 78 6.71 4.36 -0.19
N THR A 79 6.90 3.31 0.61
CA THR A 79 7.51 2.05 0.17
C THR A 79 6.61 1.33 -0.82
N VAL A 80 5.34 1.10 -0.45
CA VAL A 80 4.33 0.45 -1.28
C VAL A 80 4.08 1.23 -2.56
N GLY A 81 3.88 2.55 -2.46
CA GLY A 81 3.69 3.39 -3.64
C GLY A 81 4.89 3.36 -4.59
N ALA A 82 6.12 3.28 -4.06
CA ALA A 82 7.31 3.10 -4.90
C ALA A 82 7.33 1.74 -5.62
N GLN A 83 7.00 0.65 -4.90
CA GLN A 83 6.94 -0.70 -5.44
C GLN A 83 5.87 -0.82 -6.53
N LEU A 84 4.66 -0.32 -6.29
CA LEU A 84 3.58 -0.39 -7.26
C LEU A 84 3.85 0.50 -8.49
N LEU A 85 4.43 1.68 -8.32
CA LEU A 85 4.88 2.47 -9.48
C LEU A 85 5.99 1.75 -10.27
N GLN A 86 6.84 0.96 -9.60
CA GLN A 86 7.82 0.12 -10.28
C GLN A 86 7.14 -1.00 -11.09
N THR A 87 6.10 -1.66 -10.57
CA THR A 87 5.36 -2.68 -11.33
C THR A 87 4.65 -2.05 -12.55
N VAL A 88 4.06 -0.85 -12.39
CA VAL A 88 3.54 -0.04 -13.51
C VAL A 88 4.58 0.21 -14.58
N SER A 89 5.81 0.54 -14.21
CA SER A 89 6.90 0.73 -15.19
C SER A 89 7.28 -0.53 -15.96
N ARG A 90 6.93 -1.71 -15.46
CA ARG A 90 7.17 -3.02 -16.09
C ARG A 90 5.98 -3.54 -16.90
N GLY A 91 4.85 -2.85 -16.87
CA GLY A 91 3.64 -3.22 -17.61
C GLY A 91 2.54 -3.87 -16.76
N ASP A 92 2.73 -3.97 -15.44
CA ASP A 92 1.74 -4.52 -14.51
C ASP A 92 0.94 -3.40 -13.82
N ASN A 93 -0.15 -3.70 -13.13
CA ASN A 93 -0.93 -2.71 -12.36
C ASN A 93 -1.34 -1.44 -13.13
N LEU A 94 -1.43 -1.51 -14.47
CA LEU A 94 -1.65 -0.34 -15.32
C LEU A 94 -2.97 0.40 -15.00
N ALA A 95 -3.98 -0.31 -14.50
CA ALA A 95 -5.25 0.28 -14.08
C ALA A 95 -5.08 1.27 -12.92
N LEU A 96 -4.06 1.10 -12.08
CA LEU A 96 -3.75 1.94 -10.93
C LEU A 96 -2.81 3.11 -11.26
N ALA A 97 -2.30 3.20 -12.50
CA ALA A 97 -1.19 4.08 -12.83
C ALA A 97 -1.46 5.56 -12.50
N ASP A 98 -2.68 6.05 -12.76
CA ASP A 98 -3.04 7.45 -12.50
C ASP A 98 -3.25 7.69 -11.00
N GLN A 99 -3.97 6.80 -10.33
CA GLN A 99 -4.22 6.84 -8.89
C GLN A 99 -2.92 6.81 -8.08
N LEU A 100 -1.96 5.97 -8.47
CA LEU A 100 -0.65 5.88 -7.81
C LEU A 100 0.21 7.14 -8.04
N ARG A 101 0.06 7.81 -9.18
CA ARG A 101 0.74 9.09 -9.44
C ARG A 101 0.16 10.20 -8.56
N ASP A 102 -1.17 10.25 -8.46
CA ASP A 102 -1.88 11.23 -7.63
C ASP A 102 -1.55 11.02 -6.15
N TRP A 103 -1.64 9.78 -5.66
CA TRP A 103 -1.25 9.43 -4.30
C TRP A 103 0.22 9.71 -4.03
N SER A 104 1.13 9.40 -4.98
CA SER A 104 2.53 9.77 -4.84
C SER A 104 2.74 11.29 -4.80
N ALA A 105 1.92 12.09 -5.48
CA ALA A 105 1.99 13.54 -5.41
C ALA A 105 1.45 14.08 -4.08
N GLU A 106 0.51 13.37 -3.44
CA GLU A 106 0.06 13.64 -2.08
C GLU A 106 1.12 13.35 -1.03
N LEU A 107 1.75 12.18 -1.08
CA LEU A 107 2.83 11.80 -0.16
C LEU A 107 4.02 12.76 -0.20
N ARG A 108 4.23 13.50 -1.30
CA ARG A 108 5.26 14.55 -1.41
C ARG A 108 4.94 15.83 -0.64
N ARG A 109 3.69 16.03 -0.24
CA ARG A 109 3.24 17.22 0.50
C ARG A 109 3.35 17.06 2.00
N HIS A 110 3.58 15.84 2.49
CA HIS A 110 3.89 15.53 3.88
C HIS A 110 5.37 15.73 4.16
#